data_AF-A0A819PP67-F1
#
_entry.id   AF-A0A819PP67-F1
#
_cell.length_a   1.000
_cell.length_b   1.000
_cell.length_c   1.000
_cell.angle_alpha   90.00
_cell.angle_beta   90.00
_cell.angle_gamma   90.00
#
_symmetry.space_group_name_H-M   'P 1'
#
loop_
_entity.id
_entity.type
_entity.pdbx_description
1 polymer ?
#
loop_
_entity_poly.entity_id
_entity_poly.type
_entity_poly.pdbx_seq_one_letter_code
_entity_poly.pdbx_strand_id
1 'polypeptide(L)'
;MADNTAPYITNNTCFGGGLSRFMLDHFIGYEEILMSSIKQLAEKETNKGYVRNVMTNDHFRFVSSLQNGRWWTYSVALCIMVVFTISISMLLRYSHFQIFLFIVDLLRMIEHNTSVVFPAAPLLTVILALIGMEAIMSEFFNDASTAFYVILVVWISDQYESICCHTSMSKRHWVRFFYIYHFAFYAYHARYNGQYSPLALTTSCCFIFHSMLYFFHHFELPVIEAQLVHIFVDQNIITQTTSTIERNNREETTTIIS
;
A
#
# COMPACT_ATOMS: atom_id res chain seq x y z
N MET A 1 1.37 -25.80 -5.14
CA MET A 1 1.02 -27.10 -4.53
C MET A 1 1.67 -27.06 -3.15
N ALA A 2 0.87 -26.83 -2.10
CA ALA A 2 1.41 -26.60 -0.76
C ALA A 2 2.07 -27.89 -0.24
N ASP A 3 3.33 -27.79 0.12
CA ASP A 3 4.13 -28.89 0.65
C ASP A 3 3.66 -29.20 2.07
N ASN A 4 3.03 -30.37 2.23
CA ASN A 4 2.44 -30.85 3.49
C ASN A 4 3.49 -31.36 4.50
N THR A 5 4.79 -31.09 4.30
CA THR A 5 5.87 -31.52 5.20
C THR A 5 6.32 -30.46 6.21
N ALA A 6 5.94 -29.19 6.02
CA ALA A 6 6.24 -28.10 6.96
C ALA A 6 5.77 -28.30 8.43
N PRO A 7 4.59 -28.89 8.75
CA PRO A 7 4.09 -28.88 10.12
C PRO A 7 4.85 -29.80 11.10
N TYR A 8 5.74 -30.68 10.62
CA TYR A 8 6.48 -31.60 11.49
C TYR A 8 7.77 -31.02 12.06
N ILE A 9 8.36 -30.00 11.43
CA ILE A 9 9.67 -29.46 11.86
C ILE A 9 9.51 -28.46 13.02
N THR A 10 8.45 -27.65 13.00
CA THR A 10 8.25 -26.54 13.94
C THR A 10 7.76 -26.96 15.33
N ASN A 11 7.30 -28.21 15.52
CA ASN A 11 6.81 -28.70 16.81
C ASN A 11 7.90 -29.27 17.75
N ASN A 12 9.18 -29.22 17.35
CA ASN A 12 10.27 -29.74 18.18
C ASN A 12 10.51 -28.86 19.41
N THR A 13 10.75 -29.50 20.56
CA THR A 13 11.04 -28.81 21.85
C THR A 13 12.29 -27.95 21.81
N CYS A 14 13.20 -28.21 20.87
CA CYS A 14 14.46 -27.50 20.69
C CYS A 14 14.31 -26.07 20.13
N PHE A 15 13.19 -25.73 19.48
CA PHE A 15 12.96 -24.38 18.93
C PHE A 15 12.43 -23.38 19.96
N GLY A 16 12.38 -23.75 21.24
CA GLY A 16 11.95 -22.89 22.33
C GLY A 16 10.44 -22.90 22.58
N GLY A 17 9.95 -21.82 23.20
CA GLY A 17 8.56 -21.67 23.65
C GLY A 17 7.54 -21.40 22.52
N GLY A 18 6.26 -21.30 22.89
CA GLY A 18 5.15 -21.15 21.94
C GLY A 18 5.24 -19.92 21.02
N LEU A 19 5.72 -18.78 21.54
CA LEU A 19 5.92 -17.56 20.73
C LEU A 19 7.01 -17.73 19.67
N SER A 20 8.10 -18.44 20.00
CA SER A 20 9.19 -18.72 19.06
C SER A 20 8.70 -19.60 17.91
N ARG A 21 7.93 -20.65 18.23
CA ARG A 21 7.35 -21.54 17.22
C ARG A 21 6.31 -20.83 16.35
N PHE A 22 5.47 -19.98 16.95
CA PHE A 22 4.52 -19.16 16.19
C PHE A 22 5.23 -18.20 15.21
N MET A 23 6.29 -17.51 15.66
CA MET A 23 7.10 -16.66 14.78
C MET A 23 7.78 -17.46 13.67
N LEU A 24 8.30 -18.65 14.00
CA LEU A 24 8.99 -19.53 13.04
C LEU A 24 8.03 -20.07 11.97
N ASP A 25 6.80 -20.39 12.36
CA ASP A 25 5.78 -21.00 11.49
C ASP A 25 5.05 -19.96 10.62
N HIS A 26 4.81 -18.74 11.13
CA HIS A 26 3.98 -17.74 10.44
C HIS A 26 4.75 -16.55 9.84
N PHE A 27 5.86 -16.12 10.46
CA PHE A 27 6.54 -14.87 10.09
C PHE A 27 7.92 -15.08 9.46
N ILE A 28 8.71 -16.02 9.98
CA ILE A 28 10.15 -16.12 9.68
C ILE A 28 10.44 -17.24 8.68
N GLY A 29 9.77 -18.39 8.81
CA GLY A 29 10.06 -19.58 8.00
C GLY A 29 11.38 -20.25 8.40
N TYR A 30 11.34 -21.57 8.66
CA TYR A 30 12.55 -22.32 9.01
C TYR A 30 13.62 -22.31 7.90
N GLU A 31 13.18 -22.40 6.64
CA GLU A 31 14.06 -22.44 5.47
C GLU A 31 14.88 -21.16 5.30
N GLU A 32 14.31 -19.99 5.63
CA GLU A 32 15.01 -18.71 5.51
C GLU A 32 16.12 -18.56 6.57
N ILE A 33 15.88 -19.01 7.81
CA ILE A 33 16.92 -19.06 8.87
C ILE A 33 18.06 -19.99 8.47
N LEU A 34 17.72 -21.16 7.93
CA LEU A 34 18.70 -22.13 7.49
C LEU A 34 19.54 -21.57 6.34
N MET A 35 18.90 -20.97 5.33
CA MET A 35 19.57 -20.37 4.18
C MET A 35 20.47 -19.18 4.58
N SER A 36 20.02 -18.33 5.51
CA SER A 36 20.81 -17.23 6.07
C SER A 36 22.06 -17.72 6.79
N SER A 37 21.93 -18.76 7.61
CA SER A 37 23.04 -19.37 8.35
C SER A 37 24.08 -20.01 7.40
N ILE A 38 23.60 -20.72 6.38
CA ILE A 38 24.44 -21.33 5.35
C ILE A 38 25.14 -20.26 4.51
N LYS A 39 24.46 -19.16 4.16
CA LYS A 39 25.05 -18.05 3.39
C LYS A 39 26.21 -17.39 4.15
N GLN A 40 26.07 -17.15 5.45
CA GLN A 40 27.16 -16.60 6.27
C GLN A 40 28.36 -17.54 6.34
N LEU A 41 28.11 -18.85 6.42
CA LEU A 41 29.17 -19.85 6.42
C LEU A 41 29.87 -19.95 5.06
N ALA A 42 29.10 -19.91 3.96
CA ALA A 42 29.60 -19.97 2.59
C ALA A 42 30.36 -18.69 2.16
N GLU A 43 30.00 -17.52 2.67
CA GLU A 43 30.73 -16.26 2.40
C GLU A 43 32.11 -16.21 3.08
N LYS A 44 32.32 -16.99 4.15
CA LYS A 44 33.61 -17.08 4.86
C LYS A 44 34.60 -18.00 4.15
N GLU A 45 34.12 -18.92 3.33
CA GLU A 45 34.91 -19.88 2.55
C GLU A 45 35.22 -19.31 1.16
N THR A 46 36.50 -19.28 0.77
CA THR A 46 36.95 -18.72 -0.53
C THR A 46 36.52 -19.55 -1.74
N ASN A 47 36.09 -20.79 -1.55
CA ASN A 47 35.60 -21.67 -2.62
C ASN A 47 34.07 -21.55 -2.74
N LYS A 48 33.62 -20.75 -3.71
CA LYS A 48 32.21 -20.56 -4.06
C LYS A 48 31.61 -21.86 -4.62
N GLY A 49 31.18 -22.76 -3.73
CA GLY A 49 30.44 -23.98 -4.07
C GLY A 49 28.96 -23.72 -4.39
N TYR A 50 28.20 -24.80 -4.56
CA TYR A 50 26.74 -24.79 -4.66
C TYR A 50 26.12 -25.55 -3.49
N VAL A 51 24.97 -25.09 -3.00
CA VAL A 51 24.17 -25.83 -2.02
C VAL A 51 23.01 -26.47 -2.73
N ARG A 52 22.87 -27.79 -2.54
CA ARG A 52 21.77 -28.56 -3.11
C ARG A 52 20.76 -28.86 -2.01
N ASN A 53 19.52 -28.45 -2.22
CA ASN A 53 18.43 -28.93 -1.39
C ASN A 53 18.17 -30.40 -1.74
N VAL A 54 18.31 -31.29 -0.75
CA VAL A 54 18.20 -32.74 -0.95
C VAL A 54 16.74 -33.17 -1.16
N MET A 55 15.78 -32.41 -0.65
CA MET A 55 14.35 -32.71 -0.79
C MET A 55 13.79 -32.14 -2.09
N THR A 56 14.10 -30.87 -2.40
CA THR A 56 13.56 -30.17 -3.59
C THR A 56 14.40 -30.37 -4.85
N ASN A 57 15.63 -30.89 -4.73
CA ASN A 57 16.64 -31.00 -5.80
C ASN A 57 17.13 -29.66 -6.40
N ASP A 58 16.77 -28.53 -5.80
CA ASP A 58 17.21 -27.22 -6.26
C ASP A 58 18.68 -26.94 -5.93
N HIS A 59 19.35 -26.26 -6.86
CA HIS A 59 20.76 -25.89 -6.74
C HIS A 59 20.89 -24.37 -6.53
N PHE A 60 21.35 -23.97 -5.36
CA PHE A 60 21.60 -22.57 -5.01
C PHE A 60 23.08 -22.24 -5.23
N ARG A 61 23.35 -21.31 -6.16
CA ARG A 61 24.67 -20.71 -6.32
C ARG A 61 24.70 -19.39 -5.55
N PHE A 62 25.58 -19.29 -4.55
CA PHE A 62 25.76 -18.04 -3.82
C PHE A 62 26.48 -17.02 -4.71
N VAL A 63 25.69 -16.21 -5.42
CA VAL A 63 26.19 -15.01 -6.06
C VAL A 63 26.33 -13.97 -4.96
N SER A 64 27.57 -13.66 -4.59
CA SER A 64 27.89 -12.54 -3.71
C SER A 64 27.47 -11.24 -4.40
N SER A 65 26.22 -10.80 -4.21
CA SER A 65 25.70 -9.48 -4.60
C SER A 65 26.59 -8.33 -4.09
N LEU A 66 27.42 -8.62 -3.07
CA LEU A 66 28.43 -7.71 -2.52
C LEU A 66 29.56 -7.31 -3.48
N GLN A 67 29.67 -7.93 -4.67
CA GLN A 67 30.76 -7.64 -5.62
C GLN A 67 30.50 -6.41 -6.51
N ASN A 68 29.25 -5.96 -6.66
CA ASN A 68 28.97 -4.64 -7.22
C ASN A 68 28.92 -3.64 -6.05
N GLY A 69 29.65 -2.53 -6.18
CA GLY A 69 29.86 -1.57 -5.09
C GLY A 69 28.57 -1.21 -4.35
N ARG A 70 28.65 -1.09 -3.03
CA ARG A 70 27.52 -0.83 -2.10
C ARG A 70 26.63 0.35 -2.52
N TRP A 71 27.18 1.32 -3.24
CA TRP A 71 26.46 2.50 -3.75
C TRP A 71 25.59 2.19 -4.98
N TRP A 72 26.03 1.25 -5.83
CA TRP A 72 25.32 0.86 -7.04
C TRP A 72 24.00 0.15 -6.70
N THR A 73 24.03 -0.76 -5.72
CA THR A 73 22.84 -1.51 -5.30
C THR A 73 21.76 -0.60 -4.72
N TYR A 74 22.12 0.41 -3.92
CA TYR A 74 21.17 1.41 -3.43
C TYR A 74 20.60 2.30 -4.54
N SER A 75 21.43 2.68 -5.51
CA SER A 75 20.98 3.51 -6.65
C SER A 75 20.02 2.74 -7.56
N VAL A 76 20.31 1.46 -7.82
CA VAL A 76 19.43 0.56 -8.57
C VAL A 76 18.10 0.36 -7.82
N ALA A 77 18.15 0.12 -6.51
CA ALA A 77 16.93 -0.01 -5.69
C ALA A 77 16.06 1.25 -5.73
N LEU A 78 16.67 2.44 -5.69
CA LEU A 78 15.95 3.71 -5.79
C LEU A 78 15.27 3.87 -7.15
N CYS A 79 15.97 3.56 -8.24
CA CYS A 79 15.41 3.65 -9.58
C CYS A 79 14.21 2.70 -9.76
N ILE A 80 14.37 1.46 -9.30
CA ILE A 80 13.32 0.44 -9.38
C ILE A 80 12.09 0.86 -8.55
N MET A 81 12.31 1.35 -7.33
CA MET A 81 11.24 1.88 -6.50
C MET A 81 10.48 3.00 -7.22
N VAL A 82 11.17 4.00 -7.77
CA VAL A 82 10.53 5.13 -8.47
C VAL A 82 9.72 4.64 -9.67
N VAL A 83 10.28 3.75 -10.50
CA VAL A 83 9.59 3.20 -11.67
C VAL A 83 8.32 2.46 -11.25
N PHE A 84 8.41 1.52 -10.31
CA PHE A 84 7.24 0.76 -9.88
C PHE A 84 6.20 1.62 -9.18
N THR A 85 6.58 2.53 -8.29
CA THR A 85 5.62 3.42 -7.63
C THR A 85 4.89 4.29 -8.65
N ILE A 86 5.60 4.89 -9.62
CA ILE A 86 4.96 5.70 -10.66
C ILE A 86 4.03 4.84 -11.53
N SER A 87 4.47 3.64 -11.95
CA SER A 87 3.64 2.74 -12.75
C SER A 87 2.36 2.33 -12.02
N ILE A 88 2.44 1.98 -10.73
CA ILE A 88 1.27 1.63 -9.91
C ILE A 88 0.34 2.84 -9.75
N SER A 89 0.86 4.03 -9.39
CA SER A 89 0.04 5.23 -9.27
C SER A 89 -0.63 5.64 -10.58
N MET A 90 0.07 5.52 -11.72
CA MET A 90 -0.52 5.76 -13.04
C MET A 90 -1.63 4.75 -13.36
N LEU A 91 -1.41 3.47 -13.04
CA LEU A 91 -2.41 2.43 -13.25
C LEU A 91 -3.66 2.69 -12.40
N LEU A 92 -3.51 3.04 -11.13
CA LEU A 92 -4.62 3.36 -10.23
C LEU A 92 -5.43 4.56 -10.72
N ARG A 93 -4.75 5.62 -11.17
CA ARG A 93 -5.42 6.79 -11.75
C ARG A 93 -6.16 6.45 -13.04
N TYR A 94 -5.55 5.64 -13.89
CA TYR A 94 -6.20 5.12 -15.10
C TYR A 94 -7.43 4.28 -14.75
N SER A 95 -7.34 3.40 -13.74
CA SER A 95 -8.46 2.61 -13.25
C SER A 95 -9.60 3.48 -12.74
N HIS A 96 -9.33 4.51 -11.93
CA HIS A 96 -10.36 5.43 -11.45
C HIS A 96 -11.11 6.10 -12.61
N PHE A 97 -10.37 6.57 -13.62
CA PHE A 97 -10.96 7.16 -14.81
C PHE A 97 -11.79 6.15 -15.61
N GLN A 98 -11.30 4.92 -15.79
CA GLN A 98 -12.03 3.84 -16.48
C GLN A 98 -13.32 3.43 -15.75
N ILE A 99 -13.30 3.38 -14.42
CA ILE A 99 -14.49 3.10 -13.61
C ILE A 99 -15.51 4.23 -13.76
N PHE A 100 -15.07 5.50 -13.79
CA PHE A 100 -15.97 6.63 -14.03
C PHE A 100 -16.63 6.54 -15.41
N LEU A 101 -15.86 6.24 -16.47
CA LEU A 101 -16.42 6.05 -17.82
C LEU A 101 -17.44 4.92 -17.85
N PHE A 102 -17.13 3.78 -17.21
CA PHE A 102 -18.07 2.67 -17.08
C PHE A 102 -19.39 3.09 -16.42
N ILE A 103 -19.34 3.86 -15.33
CA ILE A 103 -20.55 4.36 -14.65
C ILE A 103 -21.35 5.28 -15.56
N VAL A 104 -20.70 6.22 -16.25
CA VAL A 104 -21.36 7.15 -17.17
C VAL A 104 -22.04 6.39 -18.32
N ASP A 105 -21.36 5.39 -18.90
CA ASP A 105 -21.92 4.59 -19.98
C ASP A 105 -23.09 3.73 -19.51
N LEU A 106 -23.01 3.14 -18.30
CA LEU A 106 -24.16 2.46 -17.69
C LEU A 106 -25.35 3.40 -17.48
N LEU A 107 -25.10 4.60 -16.94
CA LEU A 107 -26.16 5.58 -16.70
C LEU A 107 -26.85 5.99 -18.01
N ARG A 108 -26.09 6.23 -19.08
CA ARG A 108 -26.62 6.54 -20.41
C ARG A 108 -27.48 5.42 -20.98
N MET A 109 -27.06 4.17 -20.80
CA MET A 109 -27.83 3.01 -21.25
C MET A 109 -29.14 2.83 -20.48
N ILE A 110 -29.14 3.14 -19.19
CA ILE A 110 -30.34 3.16 -18.33
C ILE A 110 -31.27 4.31 -18.75
N GLU A 111 -30.74 5.51 -18.96
CA GLU A 111 -31.51 6.70 -19.35
C GLU A 111 -32.16 6.54 -20.73
N HIS A 112 -31.47 5.89 -21.68
CA HIS A 112 -31.97 5.71 -23.05
C HIS A 112 -32.83 4.45 -23.26
N ASN A 113 -33.07 3.65 -22.21
CA ASN A 113 -33.87 2.41 -22.25
C ASN A 113 -33.51 1.44 -23.40
N THR A 114 -32.23 1.43 -23.79
CA THR A 114 -31.70 0.47 -24.77
C THR A 114 -31.32 -0.83 -24.08
N SER A 115 -31.31 -1.95 -24.82
CA SER A 115 -30.91 -3.25 -24.28
C SER A 115 -29.57 -3.17 -23.54
N VAL A 116 -29.51 -3.78 -22.36
CA VAL A 116 -28.34 -3.76 -21.47
C VAL A 116 -27.22 -4.62 -22.06
N VAL A 117 -26.50 -4.09 -23.06
CA VAL A 117 -25.23 -4.64 -23.51
C VAL A 117 -24.16 -4.20 -22.52
N PHE A 118 -23.79 -5.10 -21.60
CA PHE A 118 -22.80 -4.79 -20.57
C PHE A 118 -21.46 -4.35 -21.20
N PRO A 119 -21.00 -3.11 -20.98
CA PRO A 119 -19.74 -2.63 -21.52
C PRO A 119 -18.58 -3.26 -20.73
N ALA A 120 -18.24 -4.51 -21.05
CA ALA A 120 -17.24 -5.31 -20.35
C ALA A 120 -15.79 -4.86 -20.64
N ALA A 121 -15.57 -4.18 -21.76
CA ALA A 121 -14.23 -3.86 -22.25
C ALA A 121 -13.41 -2.97 -21.28
N PRO A 122 -13.94 -1.86 -20.72
CA PRO A 122 -13.20 -1.04 -19.75
C PRO A 122 -12.78 -1.81 -18.50
N LEU A 123 -13.70 -2.60 -17.91
CA LEU A 123 -13.43 -3.37 -16.70
C LEU A 123 -12.36 -4.45 -16.92
N LEU A 124 -12.43 -5.17 -18.05
CA LEU A 124 -11.45 -6.19 -18.38
C LEU A 124 -10.05 -5.60 -18.56
N THR A 125 -9.93 -4.44 -19.20
CA THR A 125 -8.61 -3.79 -19.38
C THR A 125 -7.97 -3.39 -18.06
N VAL A 126 -8.75 -2.94 -17.08
CA VAL A 126 -8.25 -2.59 -15.75
C VAL A 126 -7.76 -3.82 -15.00
N ILE A 127 -8.55 -4.89 -15.00
CA ILE A 127 -8.18 -6.15 -14.32
C ILE A 127 -6.91 -6.73 -14.94
N LEU A 128 -6.82 -6.78 -16.28
CA LEU A 128 -5.64 -7.29 -16.97
C LEU A 128 -4.39 -6.44 -16.72
N ALA A 129 -4.52 -5.11 -16.68
CA ALA A 129 -3.41 -4.24 -16.38
C ALA A 129 -2.89 -4.46 -14.94
N LEU A 130 -3.79 -4.62 -13.97
CA LEU A 130 -3.44 -4.84 -12.57
C LEU A 130 -2.74 -6.18 -12.36
N ILE A 131 -3.28 -7.26 -12.96
CA ILE A 131 -2.65 -8.59 -12.95
C ILE A 131 -1.30 -8.56 -13.68
N GLY A 132 -1.19 -7.81 -14.79
CA GLY A 132 0.07 -7.67 -15.53
C GLY A 132 1.16 -6.99 -14.70
N MET A 133 0.81 -5.92 -13.98
CA MET A 133 1.74 -5.26 -13.06
C MET A 133 2.14 -6.16 -11.89
N GLU A 134 1.18 -6.90 -11.31
CA GLU A 134 1.47 -7.90 -10.27
C GLU A 134 2.42 -8.99 -10.77
N ALA A 135 2.21 -9.49 -11.99
CA ALA A 135 3.05 -10.52 -12.60
C ALA A 135 4.50 -10.04 -12.77
N ILE A 136 4.70 -8.87 -13.40
CA ILE A 136 6.04 -8.27 -13.59
C ILE A 136 6.73 -8.06 -12.24
N MET A 137 5.97 -7.59 -11.25
CA MET A 137 6.52 -7.29 -9.94
C MET A 137 6.84 -8.55 -9.13
N SER A 138 6.05 -9.62 -9.28
CA SER A 138 6.32 -10.92 -8.65
C SER A 138 7.55 -11.61 -9.22
N GLU A 139 7.86 -11.41 -10.50
CA GLU A 139 9.12 -11.88 -11.11
C GLU A 139 10.33 -11.13 -10.52
N PHE A 140 10.21 -9.82 -10.27
CA PHE A 140 11.27 -9.04 -9.64
C PHE A 140 11.52 -9.46 -8.18
N PHE A 141 10.46 -9.66 -7.40
CA PHE A 141 10.56 -10.04 -5.98
C PHE A 141 10.77 -11.55 -5.77
N ASN A 142 10.62 -12.37 -6.83
CA ASN A 142 10.56 -13.84 -6.75
C ASN A 142 9.50 -14.36 -5.78
N ASP A 143 8.52 -13.52 -5.42
CA ASP A 143 7.42 -13.83 -4.50
C ASP A 143 6.19 -12.98 -4.86
N ALA A 144 5.10 -13.68 -5.17
CA ALA A 144 3.82 -13.05 -5.52
C ALA A 144 3.17 -12.37 -4.31
N SER A 145 3.36 -12.88 -3.10
CA SER A 145 2.72 -12.32 -1.91
C SER A 145 3.32 -10.96 -1.53
N THR A 146 4.65 -10.86 -1.48
CA THR A 146 5.35 -9.58 -1.33
C THR A 146 4.91 -8.58 -2.40
N ALA A 147 4.80 -9.01 -3.67
CA ALA A 147 4.39 -8.13 -4.76
C ALA A 147 2.97 -7.57 -4.54
N PHE A 148 2.01 -8.43 -4.24
CA PHE A 148 0.64 -8.01 -3.94
C PHE A 148 0.59 -6.98 -2.80
N TYR A 149 1.30 -7.21 -1.70
CA TYR A 149 1.29 -6.29 -0.56
C TYR A 149 1.96 -4.95 -0.85
N VAL A 150 3.01 -4.92 -1.67
CA VAL A 150 3.63 -3.66 -2.10
C VAL A 150 2.65 -2.84 -2.95
N ILE A 151 1.91 -3.49 -3.88
CA ILE A 151 0.84 -2.82 -4.65
C ILE A 151 -0.24 -2.28 -3.70
N LEU A 152 -0.67 -3.09 -2.72
CA LEU A 152 -1.66 -2.69 -1.73
C LEU A 152 -1.21 -1.47 -0.91
N VAL A 153 0.05 -1.44 -0.45
CA VAL A 153 0.60 -0.29 0.31
C VAL A 153 0.62 0.98 -0.52
N VAL A 154 1.06 0.90 -1.78
CA VAL A 154 1.04 2.04 -2.70
C VAL A 154 -0.40 2.48 -2.94
N TRP A 155 -1.34 1.54 -3.09
CA TRP A 155 -2.75 1.84 -3.25
C TRP A 155 -3.35 2.56 -2.04
N ILE A 156 -3.16 2.06 -0.82
CA ILE A 156 -3.66 2.74 0.39
C ILE A 156 -3.04 4.14 0.49
N SER A 157 -1.77 4.29 0.11
CA SER A 157 -1.06 5.56 0.12
C SER A 157 -1.65 6.57 -0.86
N ASP A 158 -2.00 6.15 -2.08
CA ASP A 158 -2.67 6.99 -3.09
C ASP A 158 -4.07 7.42 -2.62
N GLN A 159 -4.82 6.49 -2.03
CA GLN A 159 -6.14 6.78 -1.46
C GLN A 159 -6.05 7.77 -0.29
N TYR A 160 -5.05 7.64 0.58
CA TYR A 160 -4.82 8.57 1.68
C TYR A 160 -4.48 9.98 1.18
N GLU A 161 -3.64 10.11 0.16
CA GLU A 161 -3.31 11.42 -0.43
C GLU A 161 -4.55 12.10 -1.05
N SER A 162 -5.41 11.31 -1.71
CA SER A 162 -6.62 11.81 -2.36
C SER A 162 -7.72 12.23 -1.36
N ILE A 163 -7.94 11.44 -0.30
CA ILE A 163 -9.06 11.61 0.62
C ILE A 163 -8.70 12.48 1.83
N CYS A 164 -7.55 12.25 2.46
CA CYS A 164 -7.26 12.77 3.79
C CYS A 164 -6.39 14.02 3.78
N CYS A 165 -5.63 14.28 2.71
CA CYS A 165 -4.70 15.40 2.67
C CYS A 165 -5.36 16.62 2.00
N HIS A 166 -5.94 17.53 2.76
CA HIS A 166 -6.44 18.80 2.22
C HIS A 166 -5.43 19.94 2.40
N THR A 167 -4.58 19.87 3.41
CA THR A 167 -3.58 20.92 3.69
C THR A 167 -2.36 20.80 2.79
N SER A 168 -1.84 21.95 2.32
CA SER A 168 -0.64 22.01 1.47
C SER A 168 0.63 21.52 2.17
N MET A 169 0.67 21.60 3.51
CA MET A 169 1.78 21.10 4.32
C MET A 169 1.80 19.57 4.40
N SER A 170 0.63 18.94 4.58
CA SER A 170 0.52 17.48 4.61
C SER A 170 0.93 16.86 3.27
N LYS A 171 0.38 17.35 2.15
CA LYS A 171 0.71 16.85 0.80
C LYS A 171 2.21 16.91 0.48
N ARG A 172 2.92 17.96 0.92
CA ARG A 172 4.34 18.13 0.61
C ARG A 172 5.27 17.28 1.48
N HIS A 173 4.96 17.13 2.77
CA HIS A 173 5.85 16.47 3.72
C HIS A 173 5.55 14.99 3.88
N TRP A 174 4.29 14.60 3.93
CA TRP A 174 3.89 13.20 4.14
C TRP A 174 4.42 12.28 3.03
N VAL A 175 4.29 12.70 1.76
CA VAL A 175 4.79 11.95 0.60
C VAL A 175 6.30 11.67 0.68
N ARG A 176 7.07 12.60 1.26
CA ARG A 176 8.52 12.38 1.47
C ARG A 176 8.81 11.28 2.48
N PHE A 177 8.05 11.23 3.58
CA PHE A 177 8.18 10.17 4.57
C PHE A 177 7.79 8.82 3.99
N PHE A 178 6.72 8.77 3.19
CA PHE A 178 6.32 7.58 2.45
C PHE A 178 7.48 7.04 1.59
N TYR A 179 8.08 7.88 0.73
CA TYR A 179 9.19 7.45 -0.12
C TYR A 179 10.41 6.98 0.67
N ILE A 180 10.71 7.56 1.83
CA ILE A 180 11.84 7.13 2.67
C ILE A 180 11.58 5.73 3.25
N TYR A 181 10.39 5.49 3.81
CA TYR A 181 10.04 4.18 4.37
C TYR A 181 9.93 3.11 3.29
N HIS A 182 9.36 3.47 2.13
CA HIS A 182 9.28 2.58 0.98
C HIS A 182 10.67 2.26 0.41
N PHE A 183 11.54 3.26 0.30
CA PHE A 183 12.94 3.07 -0.11
C PHE A 183 13.70 2.16 0.84
N ALA A 184 13.49 2.29 2.16
CA ALA A 184 14.13 1.42 3.14
C ALA A 184 13.81 -0.07 2.90
N PHE A 185 12.57 -0.39 2.52
CA PHE A 185 12.16 -1.74 2.12
C PHE A 185 12.85 -2.19 0.81
N TYR A 186 12.82 -1.38 -0.25
CA TYR A 186 13.48 -1.74 -1.52
C TYR A 186 15.00 -1.91 -1.37
N ALA A 187 15.62 -1.05 -0.57
CA ALA A 187 17.04 -1.12 -0.24
C ALA A 187 17.38 -2.39 0.56
N TYR A 188 16.50 -2.81 1.47
CA TYR A 188 16.62 -4.07 2.19
C TYR A 188 16.52 -5.26 1.23
N HIS A 189 15.50 -5.28 0.37
CA HIS A 189 15.30 -6.34 -0.61
C HIS A 189 16.50 -6.49 -1.55
N ALA A 190 17.02 -5.38 -2.09
CA ALA A 190 18.18 -5.38 -2.98
C ALA A 190 19.48 -5.82 -2.29
N ARG A 191 19.63 -5.57 -0.99
CA ARG A 191 20.84 -5.92 -0.23
C ARG A 191 20.85 -7.38 0.22
N TYR A 192 19.71 -7.87 0.70
CA TYR A 192 19.60 -9.22 1.26
C TYR A 192 19.00 -10.23 0.28
N ASN A 193 18.70 -9.81 -0.95
CA ASN A 193 18.12 -10.64 -2.01
C ASN A 193 16.80 -11.29 -1.57
N GLY A 194 15.95 -10.53 -0.88
CA GLY A 194 14.62 -10.96 -0.45
C GLY A 194 14.54 -11.84 0.80
N GLN A 195 15.63 -12.08 1.54
CA GLN A 195 15.55 -12.77 2.84
C GLN A 195 14.64 -12.00 3.80
N TYR A 196 13.69 -12.67 4.45
CA TYR A 196 12.67 -12.10 5.34
C TYR A 196 11.88 -10.94 4.74
N SER A 197 11.60 -11.00 3.43
CA SER A 197 10.87 -9.96 2.71
C SER A 197 9.51 -9.59 3.35
N PRO A 198 8.64 -10.54 3.75
CA PRO A 198 7.34 -10.22 4.35
C PRO A 198 7.46 -9.49 5.70
N LEU A 199 8.45 -9.83 6.52
CA LEU A 199 8.69 -9.19 7.81
C LEU A 199 9.21 -7.76 7.63
N ALA A 200 10.17 -7.57 6.72
CA ALA A 200 10.68 -6.25 6.37
C ALA A 200 9.57 -5.36 5.80
N LEU A 201 8.71 -5.92 4.95
CA LEU A 201 7.56 -5.23 4.39
C LEU A 201 6.59 -4.84 5.50
N THR A 202 6.16 -5.77 6.35
CA THR A 202 5.25 -5.52 7.48
C THR A 202 5.78 -4.40 8.37
N THR A 203 7.08 -4.43 8.70
CA THR A 203 7.72 -3.39 9.51
C THR A 203 7.63 -2.02 8.83
N SER A 204 7.96 -1.95 7.53
CA SER A 204 7.84 -0.72 6.75
C SER A 204 6.39 -0.24 6.65
N CYS A 205 5.42 -1.14 6.50
CA CYS A 205 3.99 -0.84 6.48
C CYS A 205 3.53 -0.24 7.82
N CYS A 206 3.94 -0.82 8.95
CA CYS A 206 3.63 -0.27 10.27
C CYS A 206 4.14 1.17 10.42
N PHE A 207 5.35 1.47 9.93
CA PHE A 207 5.88 2.83 9.93
C PHE A 207 5.11 3.77 8.98
N ILE A 208 4.73 3.29 7.79
CA ILE A 208 3.90 4.05 6.84
C ILE A 208 2.55 4.37 7.49
N PHE A 209 1.85 3.40 8.07
CA PHE A 209 0.57 3.62 8.75
C PHE A 209 0.69 4.54 9.97
N HIS A 210 1.75 4.36 10.77
CA HIS A 210 2.02 5.27 11.88
C HIS A 210 2.20 6.71 11.39
N SER A 211 2.93 6.90 10.29
CA SER A 211 3.09 8.23 9.69
C SER A 211 1.77 8.79 9.15
N MET A 212 0.94 8.00 8.48
CA MET A 212 -0.39 8.41 8.02
C MET A 212 -1.26 8.89 9.19
N LEU A 213 -1.29 8.12 10.28
CA LEU A 213 -2.10 8.45 11.45
C LEU A 213 -1.57 9.70 12.18
N TYR A 214 -0.26 9.82 12.32
CA TYR A 214 0.38 10.99 12.92
C TYR A 214 0.04 12.28 12.16
N PHE A 215 0.20 12.27 10.83
CA PHE A 215 -0.10 13.45 10.00
C PHE A 215 -1.60 13.78 10.00
N PHE A 216 -2.46 12.76 9.96
CA PHE A 216 -3.90 12.94 10.02
C PHE A 216 -4.35 13.60 11.32
N HIS A 217 -3.90 13.06 12.46
CA HIS A 217 -4.28 13.57 13.78
C HIS A 217 -3.73 14.98 14.04
N HIS A 218 -2.49 15.26 13.63
CA HIS A 218 -1.85 16.54 13.98
C HIS A 218 -2.23 17.69 13.04
N PHE A 219 -2.41 17.43 11.74
CA PHE A 219 -2.60 18.50 10.75
C PHE A 219 -4.01 18.60 10.20
N GLU A 220 -4.71 17.48 9.97
CA GLU A 220 -6.00 17.50 9.28
C GLU A 220 -7.19 17.55 10.26
N LEU A 221 -7.12 16.82 11.39
CA LEU A 221 -8.15 16.83 12.42
C LEU A 221 -8.52 18.24 12.96
N PRO A 222 -7.56 19.12 13.36
CA PRO A 222 -7.92 20.45 13.85
C PRO A 222 -8.49 21.36 12.77
N VAL A 223 -8.12 21.15 11.50
CA VAL A 223 -8.65 21.93 10.37
C VAL A 223 -10.10 21.55 10.10
N ILE A 224 -10.43 20.26 10.17
CA ILE A 224 -11.81 19.77 10.02
C ILE A 224 -12.69 20.32 11.15
N GLU A 225 -12.19 20.31 12.39
CA GLU A 225 -12.93 20.87 13.53
C GLU A 225 -13.20 22.38 13.34
N ALA A 226 -12.21 23.15 12.91
CA ALA A 226 -12.38 24.58 12.63
C ALA A 226 -13.39 24.84 11.50
N GLN A 227 -13.36 24.03 10.43
CA GLN A 227 -14.31 24.13 9.32
C GLN A 227 -15.74 23.80 9.77
N LEU A 228 -15.92 22.74 10.57
CA LEU A 228 -17.22 22.37 11.11
C LEU A 228 -17.81 23.48 11.98
N VAL A 229 -17.01 24.08 12.87
CA VAL A 229 -17.45 25.20 13.72
C VAL A 229 -17.91 26.38 12.85
N HIS A 230 -17.17 26.73 11.79
CA HIS A 230 -17.57 27.81 10.88
C HIS A 230 -18.92 27.52 10.20
N ILE A 231 -19.10 26.30 9.69
CA ILE A 231 -20.35 25.87 9.05
C ILE A 231 -21.53 25.94 10.03
N PHE A 232 -21.34 25.49 11.28
CA PHE A 232 -22.38 25.58 12.31
C PHE A 232 -22.76 27.02 12.66
N VAL A 233 -21.78 27.93 12.71
CA VAL A 233 -22.04 29.36 12.96
C VAL A 233 -22.81 29.97 11.79
N ASP A 234 -22.40 29.72 10.55
CA ASP A 234 -23.09 30.22 9.36
C ASP A 234 -24.54 29.73 9.28
N GLN A 235 -24.78 28.45 9.55
CA GLN A 235 -26.15 27.89 9.58
C GLN A 235 -27.02 28.55 10.66
N ASN A 236 -26.47 28.80 11.85
CA ASN A 236 -27.19 29.49 12.92
C ASN A 236 -27.51 30.95 12.56
N ILE A 237 -26.59 31.66 11.90
CA ILE A 237 -26.81 33.04 11.45
C ILE A 237 -27.92 33.07 10.39
N ILE A 238 -27.90 32.16 9.40
CA ILE A 238 -28.94 32.08 8.36
C ILE A 238 -30.31 31.80 8.99
N THR A 239 -30.37 30.88 9.96
CA THR A 239 -31.62 30.52 10.66
C THR A 239 -32.17 31.69 11.48
N GLN A 240 -31.31 32.41 12.22
CA GLN A 240 -31.73 33.59 12.98
C GLN A 240 -32.19 34.73 12.07
N THR A 241 -31.48 34.99 10.97
CA THR A 241 -31.83 36.04 10.01
C THR A 241 -33.19 35.76 9.36
N THR A 242 -33.45 34.50 9.00
CA THR A 242 -34.74 34.07 8.42
C THR A 242 -35.88 34.25 9.42
N SER A 243 -35.68 33.87 10.69
CA SER A 243 -36.69 34.03 11.74
C SER A 243 -37.00 35.49 12.10
N THR A 244 -36.02 36.38 11.91
CA THR A 244 -36.16 37.82 12.18
C THR A 244 -36.92 38.52 11.04
N ILE A 245 -36.64 38.13 9.80
CA ILE A 245 -37.37 38.61 8.61
C ILE A 245 -38.83 38.16 8.65
N GLU A 246 -39.11 36.90 9.03
CA GLU A 246 -40.49 36.43 9.21
C GLU A 246 -41.23 37.17 10.34
N ARG A 247 -40.53 37.56 11.41
CA ARG A 247 -41.12 38.36 12.49
C ARG A 247 -41.47 39.78 12.02
N ASN A 248 -40.55 40.46 11.32
CA ASN A 248 -40.81 41.79 10.78
C ASN A 248 -41.94 41.80 9.74
N ASN A 249 -41.99 40.81 8.83
CA ASN A 249 -43.10 40.69 7.87
C ASN A 249 -44.45 40.45 8.56
N ARG A 250 -44.46 39.72 9.69
CA ARG A 250 -45.68 39.49 10.47
C ARG A 250 -46.13 40.76 11.20
N GLU A 251 -45.20 41.54 11.73
CA GLU A 251 -45.49 42.83 12.37
C GLU A 251 -46.01 43.86 11.35
N GLU A 252 -45.38 44.00 10.18
CA GLU A 252 -45.87 44.89 9.10
C GLU A 252 -47.28 44.53 8.63
N THR A 253 -47.59 43.23 8.47
CA THR A 253 -48.92 42.77 8.06
C THR A 253 -49.98 43.09 9.12
N THR A 254 -49.62 43.14 10.40
CA THR A 254 -50.56 43.42 11.50
C THR A 254 -50.88 44.92 11.60
N THR A 255 -49.92 45.80 11.25
CA THR A 255 -50.12 47.27 11.21
C THR A 255 -50.91 47.77 9.99
N ILE A 256 -51.02 47.00 8.91
CA ILE A 256 -51.76 47.41 7.69
C ILE A 256 -53.27 47.08 7.81
N ILE A 257 -53.66 46.24 8.77
CA ILE A 257 -55.05 45.76 8.95
C ILE A 257 -55.80 46.55 10.06
N SER A 258 -55.11 47.42 10.80
CA SER A 258 -55.68 48.36 11.78
C SER A 258 -55.88 49.76 11.20
#